data_AF-A0A3S8VTA2-F1
#
_entry.id   AF-A0A3S8VTA2-F1
#
_cell.length_a   1.000
_cell.length_b   1.000
_cell.length_c   1.000
_cell.angle_alpha   90.00
_cell.angle_beta   90.00
_cell.angle_gamma   90.00
#
_symmetry.space_group_name_H-M   'P 1'
#
loop_
_entity.id
_entity.type
_entity.pdbx_description
1 polymer ?
#
loop_
_entity_poly.entity_id
_entity_poly.type
_entity_poly.pdbx_seq_one_letter_code
_entity_poly.pdbx_strand_id
1 'polypeptide(L)'
;MWLAIGDIVQERGGNNALGAVVGVAAHGTGRFVLVDIPGSGLRPIPPDELTVAARRPAPASTARGLVALSALVLAVVGTYVSCQAAQQAGAGWLLTFLSGYGAFTAVVTGHRGLQRITGPRRFRV
;
A
#
# COMPACT_ATOMS: atom_id res chain seq x y z
N MET A 1 -4.02 -2.03 17.18
CA MET A 1 -3.73 -1.01 16.13
C MET A 1 -2.98 -1.64 14.94
N TRP A 2 -2.98 -1.06 13.74
CA TRP A 2 -2.15 -1.53 12.61
C TRP A 2 -1.07 -0.52 12.27
N LEU A 3 0.20 -0.91 12.45
CA LEU A 3 1.40 -0.08 12.28
C LEU A 3 2.35 -0.70 11.26
N ALA A 4 2.92 0.11 10.37
CA ALA A 4 4.06 -0.27 9.55
C ALA A 4 5.35 0.32 10.11
N ILE A 5 6.48 -0.34 9.84
CA ILE A 5 7.81 0.26 10.06
C ILE A 5 7.92 1.53 9.22
N GLY A 6 8.30 2.62 9.87
CA GLY A 6 8.41 3.96 9.31
C GLY A 6 7.15 4.82 9.48
N ASP A 7 6.02 4.29 9.97
CA ASP A 7 4.87 5.14 10.36
C ASP A 7 5.29 6.11 11.47
N ILE A 8 4.74 7.32 11.45
CA ILE A 8 4.97 8.33 12.48
C ILE A 8 3.88 8.16 13.55
N VAL A 9 4.31 7.95 14.78
CA VAL A 9 3.44 7.83 15.95
C VAL A 9 3.70 8.96 16.93
N GLN A 10 2.67 9.30 17.70
CA GLN A 10 2.70 10.29 18.75
C GLN A 10 2.37 9.61 20.08
N GLU A 11 3.14 9.94 21.11
CA GLU A 11 2.90 9.47 22.48
C GLU A 11 1.74 10.23 23.13
N ARG A 12 0.76 9.51 23.67
CA ARG A 12 -0.44 10.02 24.31
C ARG A 12 -0.24 10.04 25.83
N GLY A 13 -0.20 11.24 26.41
CA GLY A 13 -0.02 11.44 27.86
C GLY A 13 1.41 11.79 28.30
N GLY A 14 2.38 11.77 27.38
CA GLY A 14 3.74 12.27 27.58
C GLY A 14 3.96 13.66 26.98
N ASN A 15 5.18 13.90 26.47
CA ASN A 15 5.60 15.20 25.90
C ASN A 15 5.03 15.47 24.49
N ASN A 16 4.01 14.71 24.06
CA ASN A 16 3.47 14.69 22.69
C ASN A 16 4.55 14.53 21.60
N ALA A 17 5.64 13.81 21.93
CA ALA A 17 6.76 13.63 21.03
C ALA A 17 6.36 12.77 19.82
N LEU A 18 6.86 13.17 18.65
CA LEU A 18 6.71 12.43 17.40
C LEU A 18 7.91 11.51 17.20
N GLY A 19 7.66 10.28 16.80
CA GLY A 19 8.72 9.33 16.47
C GLY A 19 8.33 8.37 15.37
N ALA A 20 9.33 7.77 14.74
CA ALA A 20 9.14 6.80 13.67
C ALA A 20 9.13 5.38 14.25
N VAL A 21 8.17 4.55 13.83
CA VAL A 21 8.14 3.14 14.22
C VAL A 21 9.31 2.41 13.57
N VAL A 22 10.20 1.84 14.36
CA VAL A 22 11.35 1.04 13.88
C VAL A 22 11.05 -0.45 13.91
N GLY A 23 10.22 -0.89 14.85
CA GLY A 23 9.84 -2.30 14.96
C GLY A 23 8.75 -2.55 15.98
N VAL A 24 8.24 -3.78 15.98
CA VAL A 24 7.31 -4.28 16.98
C VAL A 24 7.98 -5.46 17.65
N ALA A 25 8.16 -5.40 18.96
CA ALA A 25 8.73 -6.47 19.76
C ALA A 25 7.66 -7.06 20.68
N ALA A 26 7.65 -8.37 20.84
CA ALA A 26 6.85 -9.04 21.86
C ALA A 26 7.80 -9.47 22.98
N HIS A 27 7.53 -9.05 24.21
CA HIS A 27 8.33 -9.46 25.37
C HIS A 27 7.41 -9.82 26.52
N GLY A 28 7.46 -11.10 26.93
CA GLY A 28 6.86 -11.68 28.14
C GLY A 28 5.40 -11.36 28.43
N THR A 29 5.15 -10.11 28.83
CA THR A 29 3.88 -9.58 29.34
C THR A 29 3.12 -8.69 28.36
N GLY A 30 3.67 -8.36 27.18
CA GLY A 30 2.98 -7.51 26.22
C GLY A 30 3.69 -7.28 24.88
N ARG A 31 2.99 -6.61 23.96
CA ARG A 31 3.57 -6.09 22.72
C ARG A 31 4.04 -4.66 22.96
N PHE A 32 5.23 -4.34 22.46
CA PHE A 32 5.81 -3.01 22.53
C PHE A 32 6.17 -2.55 21.12
N VAL A 33 6.01 -1.26 20.86
CA VAL A 33 6.44 -0.62 19.63
C VAL A 33 7.77 0.09 19.93
N LEU A 34 8.80 -0.26 19.18
CA LEU A 34 10.07 0.47 19.19
C LEU A 34 9.89 1.71 18.33
N VAL A 35 9.96 2.87 18.96
CA VAL A 35 9.82 4.17 18.32
C VAL A 35 11.15 4.90 18.42
N ASP A 36 11.66 5.38 17.28
CA ASP A 36 12.82 6.28 17.23
C ASP A 36 12.32 7.72 17.32
N ILE A 37 12.62 8.38 18.43
CA ILE A 37 12.26 9.77 18.67
C ILE A 37 13.53 10.62 18.49
N PRO A 38 13.49 11.65 17.62
CA PRO A 38 14.65 12.51 17.39
C PRO A 38 15.16 13.10 18.69
N GLY A 39 16.42 12.82 19.03
CA GLY A 39 17.10 13.35 20.22
C GLY A 39 16.99 12.51 21.49
N SER A 40 16.10 11.50 21.55
CA SER A 40 16.01 10.57 22.69
C SER A 40 16.26 9.11 22.32
N GLY A 41 16.40 8.81 21.02
CA GLY A 41 16.77 7.50 20.51
C GLY A 41 15.61 6.51 20.51
N LEU A 42 15.95 5.21 20.53
CA LEU A 42 14.98 4.12 20.48
C LEU A 42 14.33 3.92 21.85
N ARG A 43 13.02 4.12 21.92
CA ARG A 43 12.20 3.85 23.11
C ARG A 43 11.16 2.76 22.84
N PRO A 44 11.05 1.74 23.71
CA PRO A 44 9.92 0.84 23.71
C PRO A 44 8.71 1.52 24.37
N ILE A 45 7.62 1.70 23.62
CA ILE A 45 6.39 2.33 24.11
C ILE A 45 5.21 1.33 23.94
N PRO A 46 4.34 1.18 24.94
CA PRO A 46 3.15 0.34 24.81
C PRO A 46 2.18 0.91 23.76
N PRO A 47 1.46 0.05 23.02
CA PRO A 47 0.55 0.47 21.96
C PRO A 47 -0.63 1.33 22.43
N ASP A 48 -1.04 1.18 23.69
CA ASP A 48 -2.19 1.90 24.26
C ASP A 48 -1.89 3.39 24.48
N GLU A 49 -0.61 3.73 24.63
CA GLU A 49 -0.11 5.10 24.78
C GLU A 49 0.30 5.71 23.43
N LEU A 50 0.03 5.06 22.30
CA LEU A 50 0.44 5.54 20.98
C LEU A 50 -0.77 5.89 20.11
N THR A 51 -0.69 7.05 19.46
CA THR A 51 -1.60 7.45 18.39
C THR A 51 -0.85 7.55 17.07
N VAL A 52 -1.51 7.19 15.96
CA VAL A 52 -0.90 7.31 14.63
C VAL A 52 -1.04 8.76 14.17
N ALA A 53 0.06 9.49 14.11
CA ALA A 53 0.10 10.86 13.63
C ALA A 53 0.17 10.92 12.09
N ALA A 54 1.01 10.07 11.49
CA ALA A 54 1.08 9.96 10.04
C ALA A 54 1.44 8.54 9.60
N ARG A 55 0.80 8.07 8.54
CA ARG A 55 1.17 6.80 7.90
C ARG A 55 2.20 7.08 6.83
N ARG A 56 3.34 6.40 6.86
CA ARG A 56 4.35 6.59 5.83
C ARG A 56 3.83 5.97 4.53
N PRO A 57 3.58 6.78 3.47
CA PRO A 57 3.32 6.19 2.17
C PRO A 57 4.56 5.41 1.77
N ALA A 58 4.34 4.24 1.17
CA ALA A 58 5.44 3.42 0.68
C ALA A 58 6.30 4.29 -0.26
N PRO A 59 7.63 4.37 -0.08
CA PRO A 59 8.45 5.31 -0.84
C PRO A 59 8.26 5.07 -2.34
N ALA A 60 8.10 6.17 -3.09
CA ALA A 60 8.04 6.12 -4.55
C ALA A 60 9.42 5.68 -5.05
N SER A 61 9.57 4.38 -5.34
CA SER A 61 10.79 3.84 -5.94
C SER A 61 10.66 3.87 -7.46
N THR A 62 11.76 4.10 -8.16
CA THR A 62 11.86 4.01 -9.63
C THR A 62 11.34 2.67 -10.15
N ALA A 63 11.59 1.58 -9.42
CA ALA A 63 11.06 0.24 -9.70
C ALA A 63 9.51 0.21 -9.67
N ARG A 64 8.87 0.87 -8.69
CA ARG A 64 7.39 0.96 -8.65
C ARG A 64 6.85 1.80 -9.80
N GLY A 65 7.58 2.84 -10.22
CA GLY A 65 7.24 3.62 -11.41
C GLY A 65 7.27 2.78 -12.69
N LEU A 66 8.31 1.98 -12.89
CA LEU A 66 8.43 1.03 -14.00
C LEU A 66 7.31 -0.02 -14.00
N VAL A 67 6.95 -0.54 -12.82
CA VAL A 67 5.83 -1.49 -12.68
C VAL A 67 4.50 -0.82 -13.03
N ALA A 68 4.28 0.43 -12.61
CA ALA A 68 3.07 1.16 -12.98
C ALA A 68 2.99 1.45 -14.49
N LEU A 69 4.12 1.80 -15.12
CA LEU A 69 4.20 2.03 -16.56
C LEU A 69 3.96 0.74 -17.36
N SER A 70 4.56 -0.38 -16.97
CA SER A 70 4.31 -1.67 -17.63
C SER A 70 2.85 -2.12 -17.46
N ALA A 71 2.25 -1.90 -16.29
CA ALA A 71 0.83 -2.15 -16.08
C ALA A 71 -0.06 -1.27 -16.98
N LEU A 72 0.31 0.00 -17.19
CA LEU A 72 -0.39 0.89 -18.11
C LEU A 72 -0.32 0.40 -19.55
N VAL A 73 0.88 0.02 -20.02
CA VAL A 73 1.07 -0.54 -21.37
C VAL A 73 0.25 -1.80 -21.56
N LEU A 74 0.28 -2.73 -20.60
CA LEU A 74 -0.54 -3.94 -20.61
C LEU A 74 -2.04 -3.64 -20.65
N ALA A 75 -2.49 -2.62 -19.90
CA ALA A 75 -3.89 -2.21 -19.91
C ALA A 75 -4.31 -1.70 -21.30
N VAL A 76 -3.49 -0.86 -21.94
CA VAL A 76 -3.77 -0.34 -23.29
C VAL A 76 -3.81 -1.47 -24.32
N VAL A 77 -2.80 -2.35 -24.33
CA VAL A 77 -2.72 -3.49 -25.25
C VAL A 77 -3.88 -4.45 -25.02
N GLY A 78 -4.17 -4.80 -23.76
CA GLY A 78 -5.28 -5.68 -23.41
C GLY A 78 -6.64 -5.12 -23.83
N THR A 79 -6.85 -3.81 -23.65
CA THR A 79 -8.06 -3.12 -24.12
C THR A 79 -8.20 -3.22 -25.63
N TYR A 80 -7.13 -2.93 -26.38
CA TYR A 80 -7.14 -3.00 -27.84
C TYR A 80 -7.44 -4.42 -28.35
N VAL A 81 -6.76 -5.44 -27.81
CA VAL A 81 -6.97 -6.84 -28.19
C VAL A 81 -8.40 -7.28 -27.87
N SER A 82 -8.94 -6.86 -26.72
CA SER A 82 -10.30 -7.23 -26.29
C SER A 82 -11.39 -6.56 -27.14
N CYS A 83 -11.16 -5.31 -27.58
CA CYS A 83 -12.01 -4.64 -28.55
C CYS A 83 -11.95 -5.32 -29.92
N GLN A 84 -10.76 -5.65 -30.41
CA GLN A 84 -10.58 -6.36 -31.68
C GLN A 84 -11.26 -7.74 -31.66
N ALA A 85 -11.07 -8.52 -30.60
CA ALA A 85 -11.72 -9.81 -30.43
C ALA A 85 -13.25 -9.70 -30.42
N ALA A 86 -13.80 -8.68 -29.76
CA ALA A 86 -15.24 -8.42 -29.75
C ALA A 86 -15.76 -8.03 -31.15
N GLN A 87 -15.03 -7.19 -31.88
CA GLN A 87 -15.39 -6.82 -33.26
C GLN A 87 -15.36 -8.02 -34.21
N GLN A 88 -14.33 -8.88 -34.11
CA GLN A 88 -14.24 -10.11 -34.90
C GLN A 88 -15.34 -11.11 -34.56
N ALA A 89 -15.81 -11.13 -33.31
CA ALA A 89 -16.97 -11.92 -32.89
C ALA A 89 -18.32 -11.35 -33.36
N GLY A 90 -18.32 -10.23 -34.11
CA GLY A 90 -19.53 -9.57 -34.58
C GLY A 90 -20.29 -8.82 -33.48
N ALA A 91 -19.65 -8.54 -32.35
CA ALA A 91 -20.29 -7.86 -31.24
C ALA A 91 -20.61 -6.40 -31.61
N GLY A 92 -21.79 -5.93 -31.22
CA GLY A 92 -22.17 -4.53 -31.40
C GLY A 92 -21.23 -3.57 -30.66
N TRP A 93 -21.32 -2.27 -31.00
CA TRP A 93 -20.44 -1.23 -30.47
C TRP A 93 -20.38 -1.24 -28.92
N LEU A 94 -21.52 -1.47 -28.28
CA LEU A 94 -21.69 -1.41 -26.83
C LEU A 94 -20.97 -2.58 -26.13
N LEU A 95 -21.03 -3.79 -26.71
CA LEU A 95 -20.33 -4.97 -26.21
C LEU A 95 -18.82 -4.86 -26.44
N THR A 96 -18.40 -4.26 -27.57
CA THR A 96 -17.00 -3.97 -27.85
C THR A 96 -16.41 -3.02 -26.80
N PHE A 97 -17.15 -1.95 -26.49
CA PHE A 97 -16.75 -1.01 -25.45
C PHE A 97 -16.67 -1.68 -24.06
N LEU A 98 -17.66 -2.51 -23.72
CA LEU A 98 -17.70 -3.23 -22.45
C LEU A 98 -16.52 -4.21 -22.31
N SER A 99 -16.16 -4.89 -23.40
CA SER A 99 -14.99 -5.78 -23.48
C SER A 99 -13.68 -5.04 -23.21
N GLY A 100 -13.46 -3.91 -23.88
CA GLY A 100 -12.28 -3.08 -23.65
C GLY A 100 -12.22 -2.55 -22.21
N TYR A 101 -13.32 -2.01 -21.70
CA TYR A 101 -13.41 -1.51 -20.32
C TYR A 101 -13.16 -2.62 -19.29
N GLY A 102 -13.70 -3.83 -19.52
CA GLY A 102 -13.45 -5.01 -18.70
C GLY A 102 -11.96 -5.38 -18.65
N ALA A 103 -11.27 -5.37 -19.79
CA ALA A 103 -9.84 -5.65 -19.85
C ALA A 103 -9.01 -4.60 -19.09
N PHE A 104 -9.33 -3.31 -19.26
CA PHE A 104 -8.66 -2.24 -18.52
C PHE A 104 -8.84 -2.38 -17.01
N THR A 105 -10.10 -2.61 -16.56
CA THR A 105 -10.41 -2.76 -15.14
C THR A 105 -9.76 -3.99 -14.53
N ALA A 106 -9.67 -5.10 -15.27
CA ALA A 106 -8.96 -6.30 -14.83
C ALA A 106 -7.48 -6.02 -14.54
N VAL A 107 -6.78 -5.33 -15.45
CA VAL A 107 -5.35 -4.99 -15.27
C VAL A 107 -5.15 -4.04 -14.10
N VAL A 108 -5.99 -3.01 -13.96
CA VAL A 108 -5.91 -2.07 -12.82
C VAL A 108 -6.16 -2.78 -11.50
N THR A 109 -7.12 -3.71 -11.46
CA THR A 109 -7.44 -4.48 -10.26
C THR A 109 -6.30 -5.42 -9.89
N GLY A 110 -5.70 -6.10 -10.87
CA GLY A 110 -4.52 -6.93 -10.69
C GLY A 110 -3.33 -6.12 -10.16
N HIS A 111 -3.06 -4.95 -10.74
CA HIS A 111 -1.99 -4.06 -10.28
C HIS A 111 -2.22 -3.57 -8.84
N ARG A 112 -3.45 -3.17 -8.48
CA ARG A 112 -3.81 -2.81 -7.09
C ARG A 112 -3.64 -3.99 -6.13
N GLY A 113 -4.01 -5.20 -6.55
CA GLY A 113 -3.78 -6.43 -5.78
C GLY A 113 -2.30 -6.67 -5.52
N LEU A 114 -1.47 -6.54 -6.56
CA LEU A 114 -0.03 -6.67 -6.45
C LEU A 114 0.58 -5.62 -5.50
N GLN A 115 0.12 -4.37 -5.57
CA GLN A 115 0.53 -3.31 -4.65
C GLN A 115 0.13 -3.59 -3.19
N ARG A 116 -1.00 -4.26 -2.96
CA ARG A 116 -1.39 -4.67 -1.61
C ARG A 116 -0.48 -5.77 -1.06
N ILE A 117 -0.06 -6.71 -1.90
CA ILE A 117 0.84 -7.82 -1.50
C ILE A 117 2.28 -7.31 -1.29
N THR A 118 2.75 -6.42 -2.16
CA THR A 118 4.12 -5.87 -2.15
C THR A 118 4.23 -4.55 -1.36
N GLY A 119 3.14 -4.11 -0.73
CA GLY A 119 3.08 -2.91 0.09
C GLY A 119 3.74 -3.09 1.46
N PRO A 120 3.88 -2.00 2.24
CA PRO A 120 4.44 -2.07 3.59
C PRO A 120 3.64 -3.06 4.45
N ARG A 121 4.32 -4.09 4.99
CA ARG A 121 3.70 -5.05 5.89
C ARG A 121 3.28 -4.31 7.17
N ARG A 122 1.97 -4.25 7.41
CA ARG A 122 1.40 -3.68 8.63
C ARG A 122 1.28 -4.79 9.67
N PHE A 123 1.85 -4.55 10.82
CA PHE A 123 1.76 -5.42 11.98
C PHE A 123 0.55 -5.00 12.80
N ARG A 124 -0.29 -5.97 13.16
CA ARG A 124 -1.32 -5.76 14.17
C ARG A 124 -0.58 -5.73 15.51
N VAL A 125 -0.54 -4.56 16.13
CA VAL A 125 -0.04 -4.37 17.50
C VAL A 125 -1.22 -4.46 18.43
#